data_AF-A0A814AJE9-F1
#
_entry.id   AF-A0A814AJE9-F1
#
_cell.length_a   1.000
_cell.length_b   1.000
_cell.length_c   1.000
_cell.angle_alpha   90.00
_cell.angle_beta   90.00
_cell.angle_gamma   90.00
#
_symmetry.space_group_name_H-M   'P 1'
#
loop_
_entity.id
_entity.type
_entity.pdbx_description
1 polymer ?
#
loop_
_entity_poly.entity_id
_entity_poly.type
_entity_poly.pdbx_seq_one_letter_code
_entity_poly.pdbx_strand_id
1 'polypeptide(L)'
;MMGATSLMPQHIRMIRQRFDRIFRGTNAERPRKVVCGGLANNYMGFAVSKLYIKKYFDENALNESLEMINNIRNTFIEMLDESTWMDAESKVKAIEKAKSMDPHIGYPEYLGSDNNTKLEEDYAEADGNLTQGEDIADNGGLREAFFVSIFELLTCMP
;
A
#
# COMPACT_ATOMS: atom_id res chain seq x y z
N MET A 1 0.28 -14.22 -1.35
CA MET A 1 1.62 -14.14 -0.76
C MET A 1 2.63 -14.37 -1.87
N MET A 2 3.29 -13.32 -2.35
CA MET A 2 4.44 -13.45 -3.25
C MET A 2 5.59 -14.00 -2.41
N GLY A 3 6.06 -15.21 -2.72
CA GLY A 3 7.23 -15.79 -2.06
C GLY A 3 8.51 -15.36 -2.78
N ALA A 4 9.66 -15.56 -2.13
CA ALA A 4 10.99 -15.22 -2.66
C ALA A 4 11.27 -15.78 -4.08
N THR A 5 10.53 -16.81 -4.51
CA THR A 5 10.58 -17.34 -5.87
C THR A 5 10.37 -16.31 -6.97
N SER A 6 9.60 -15.23 -6.74
CA SER A 6 9.42 -14.17 -7.75
C SER A 6 10.70 -13.43 -8.12
N LEU A 7 11.69 -13.42 -7.22
CA LEU A 7 13.01 -12.80 -7.41
C LEU A 7 14.02 -13.77 -8.05
N MET A 8 13.68 -15.05 -8.15
CA MET A 8 14.59 -16.07 -8.67
C MET A 8 14.57 -16.14 -10.21
N PRO A 9 15.61 -16.78 -10.82
CA PRO A 9 15.64 -16.99 -12.27
C PRO A 9 14.43 -17.77 -12.80
N GLN A 10 14.14 -17.62 -14.10
CA GLN A 10 12.94 -18.19 -14.73
C GLN A 10 12.78 -19.70 -14.47
N HIS A 11 13.88 -20.47 -14.45
CA HIS A 11 13.79 -21.92 -14.24
C HIS A 11 13.19 -22.30 -12.87
N ILE A 12 13.54 -21.59 -11.79
CA ILE A 12 12.93 -21.81 -10.47
C ILE A 12 11.48 -21.30 -10.44
N ARG A 13 11.21 -20.17 -11.09
CA ARG A 13 9.84 -19.64 -11.22
C ARG A 13 8.91 -20.60 -11.94
N MET A 14 9.40 -21.30 -12.96
CA MET A 14 8.62 -22.34 -13.66
C MET A 14 8.32 -23.56 -12.79
N ILE A 15 9.21 -23.93 -11.85
CA ILE A 15 8.92 -25.00 -10.87
C ILE A 15 7.76 -24.55 -9.97
N ARG A 16 7.79 -23.32 -9.47
CA ARG A 16 6.68 -22.74 -8.70
C ARG A 16 5.38 -22.69 -9.50
N GLN A 17 5.44 -22.33 -10.79
CA GLN A 17 4.28 -22.29 -11.66
C GLN A 17 3.62 -23.67 -11.84
N ARG A 18 4.39 -24.76 -11.87
CA ARG A 18 3.82 -26.13 -11.90
C ARG A 18 3.00 -26.43 -10.65
N PHE A 19 3.48 -26.01 -9.49
CA PHE A 19 2.73 -26.11 -8.24
C PHE A 19 1.47 -25.23 -8.25
N ASP A 20 1.60 -23.97 -8.65
CA ASP A 20 0.48 -23.02 -8.68
C ASP A 20 -0.60 -23.45 -9.71
N ARG A 21 -0.25 -24.18 -10.77
CA ARG A 21 -1.22 -24.76 -11.69
C ARG A 21 -2.19 -25.73 -11.00
N ILE A 22 -1.69 -26.53 -10.06
CA ILE A 22 -2.51 -27.49 -9.30
C ILE A 22 -3.23 -26.76 -8.16
N PHE A 23 -2.51 -25.93 -7.40
CA PHE A 23 -3.04 -25.31 -6.19
C PHE A 23 -4.00 -24.13 -6.46
N ARG A 24 -3.70 -23.32 -7.48
CA ARG A 24 -4.46 -22.11 -7.84
C ARG A 24 -5.21 -22.21 -9.16
N GLY A 25 -4.98 -23.26 -9.96
CA GLY A 25 -5.57 -23.41 -11.28
C GLY A 25 -5.00 -22.45 -12.34
N THR A 26 -3.85 -21.81 -12.10
CA THR A 26 -3.29 -20.84 -13.06
C THR A 26 -2.52 -21.54 -14.18
N ASN A 27 -2.79 -21.16 -15.43
CA ASN A 27 -2.16 -21.81 -16.60
C ASN A 27 -0.79 -21.22 -16.97
N ALA A 28 -0.51 -19.99 -16.58
CA ALA A 28 0.73 -19.29 -16.88
C ALA A 28 1.16 -18.40 -15.71
N GLU A 29 2.46 -18.06 -15.70
CA GLU A 29 2.99 -17.07 -14.78
C GLU A 29 2.38 -15.69 -15.06
N ARG A 30 2.25 -14.87 -14.01
CA ARG A 30 1.86 -13.47 -14.17
C ARG A 30 2.93 -12.70 -14.96
N PRO A 31 2.54 -11.69 -15.77
CA PRO A 31 3.51 -10.85 -16.46
C PRO A 31 4.53 -10.24 -15.49
N ARG A 32 5.82 -10.25 -15.86
CA ARG A 32 6.93 -9.75 -15.01
C ARG A 32 6.65 -8.35 -14.47
N LYS A 33 6.16 -7.44 -15.32
CA LYS A 33 5.83 -6.06 -14.95
C LYS A 33 4.82 -5.99 -13.79
N VAL A 34 3.82 -6.87 -13.77
CA VAL A 34 2.81 -6.93 -12.70
C VAL A 34 3.42 -7.48 -11.41
N VAL A 35 4.29 -8.49 -11.51
CA VAL A 35 5.00 -9.05 -10.36
C VAL A 35 5.93 -8.00 -9.74
N CYS A 36 6.72 -7.31 -10.56
CA CYS A 36 7.70 -6.34 -10.10
C CYS A 36 7.05 -5.06 -9.59
N GLY A 37 5.97 -4.58 -10.24
CA GLY A 37 5.15 -3.51 -9.68
C GLY A 37 4.54 -3.88 -8.32
N GLY A 38 4.09 -5.12 -8.15
CA GLY A 38 3.62 -5.62 -6.86
C GLY A 38 4.72 -5.73 -5.80
N LEU A 39 5.94 -6.13 -6.19
CA LEU A 39 7.10 -6.15 -5.29
C LEU A 39 7.49 -4.74 -4.84
N ALA A 40 7.58 -3.79 -5.77
CA ALA A 40 7.83 -2.38 -5.45
C ALA A 40 6.76 -1.83 -4.51
N ASN A 41 5.48 -2.14 -4.74
CA ASN A 41 4.40 -1.72 -3.83
C ASN A 41 4.47 -2.40 -2.45
N ASN A 42 4.97 -3.63 -2.36
CA ASN A 42 5.10 -4.33 -1.07
C ASN A 42 6.21 -3.74 -0.20
N TYR A 43 7.34 -3.33 -0.80
CA TYR A 43 8.47 -2.79 -0.05
C TYR A 43 8.44 -1.27 0.08
N MET A 44 7.90 -0.57 -0.92
CA MET A 44 7.92 0.89 -1.04
C MET A 44 6.52 1.44 -1.31
N GLY A 45 5.53 0.91 -0.60
CA GLY A 45 4.11 1.22 -0.81
C GLY A 45 3.78 2.71 -0.74
N PHE A 46 4.38 3.47 0.18
CA PHE A 46 4.13 4.91 0.28
C PHE A 46 4.75 5.70 -0.89
N ALA A 47 5.93 5.30 -1.36
CA ALA A 47 6.54 5.90 -2.55
C ALA A 47 5.70 5.68 -3.81
N VAL A 48 5.24 4.44 -4.02
CA VAL A 48 4.34 4.08 -5.12
C VAL A 48 3.00 4.82 -4.99
N SER A 49 2.47 4.92 -3.77
CA SER A 49 1.21 5.62 -3.50
C SER A 49 1.30 7.11 -3.80
N LYS A 50 2.40 7.80 -3.47
CA LYS A 50 2.59 9.22 -3.79
C LYS A 50 2.44 9.50 -5.29
N LEU A 51 2.99 8.62 -6.13
CA LEU A 51 2.88 8.74 -7.59
C LEU A 51 1.47 8.42 -8.09
N TYR A 52 0.80 7.45 -7.45
CA TYR A 52 -0.59 7.15 -7.76
C TYR A 52 -1.51 8.33 -7.42
N ILE A 53 -1.33 8.93 -6.23
CA ILE A 53 -2.10 10.08 -5.75
C ILE A 53 -1.99 11.24 -6.75
N LYS A 54 -0.76 11.64 -7.08
CA LYS A 54 -0.47 12.74 -8.01
C LYS A 54 -1.12 12.58 -9.38
N LYS A 55 -1.32 11.35 -9.85
CA LYS A 55 -1.77 11.08 -11.22
C LYS A 55 -3.25 10.73 -11.34
N TYR A 56 -3.80 10.05 -10.34
CA TYR A 56 -5.10 9.38 -10.48
C TYR A 56 -6.09 9.69 -9.37
N PHE A 57 -5.64 10.24 -8.25
CA PHE A 57 -6.52 10.41 -7.10
C PHE A 57 -7.28 11.74 -7.17
N ASP A 58 -8.59 11.68 -6.96
CA ASP A 58 -9.48 12.84 -6.94
C ASP A 58 -9.76 13.25 -5.49
N GLU A 59 -9.40 14.49 -5.15
CA GLU A 59 -9.64 15.05 -3.82
C GLU A 59 -11.14 15.17 -3.51
N ASN A 60 -12.01 15.32 -4.51
CA ASN A 60 -13.45 15.35 -4.28
C ASN A 60 -13.96 14.00 -3.75
N ALA A 61 -13.47 12.90 -4.31
CA ALA A 61 -13.84 11.56 -3.86
C ALA A 61 -13.40 11.29 -2.41
N LEU A 62 -12.32 11.92 -1.94
CA LEU A 62 -11.90 11.88 -0.54
C LEU A 62 -12.90 12.58 0.38
N ASN A 63 -13.32 13.78 0.00
CA ASN A 63 -14.27 14.58 0.78
C ASN A 63 -15.65 13.90 0.85
N GLU A 64 -16.14 13.35 -0.26
CA GLU A 64 -17.38 12.57 -0.29
C GLU A 64 -17.30 11.33 0.62
N SER A 65 -16.15 10.63 0.60
CA SER A 65 -15.93 9.46 1.46
C SER A 65 -15.88 9.84 2.96
N LEU A 66 -15.27 10.98 3.30
CA LEU A 66 -15.24 11.54 4.65
C LEU A 66 -16.65 11.85 5.16
N GLU A 67 -17.46 12.50 4.34
CA GLU A 67 -18.86 12.80 4.67
C GLU A 67 -19.65 11.51 4.91
N MET A 68 -19.52 10.52 4.02
CA MET A 68 -20.18 9.23 4.16
C MET A 68 -19.80 8.53 5.48
N ILE A 69 -18.52 8.49 5.83
CA ILE A 69 -18.06 7.85 7.08
C ILE A 69 -18.58 8.60 8.32
N ASN A 70 -18.63 9.93 8.27
CA ASN A 70 -19.22 10.73 9.36
C ASN A 70 -20.72 10.43 9.51
N ASN A 71 -21.46 10.32 8.40
CA ASN A 71 -22.87 9.96 8.42
C ASN A 71 -23.11 8.54 8.98
N ILE A 72 -22.28 7.57 8.59
CA ILE A 72 -22.32 6.21 9.15
C ILE A 72 -22.04 6.22 10.66
N ARG A 73 -21.03 6.98 11.12
CA ARG A 73 -20.72 7.11 12.54
C ARG A 73 -21.89 7.69 13.32
N ASN A 74 -22.53 8.74 12.81
CA ASN A 74 -23.67 9.38 13.46
C ASN A 74 -24.87 8.41 13.55
N THR A 75 -25.19 7.75 12.44
CA THR A 75 -26.27 6.73 12.41
C THR A 75 -25.99 5.59 13.39
N PHE A 76 -24.73 5.14 13.49
CA PHE A 76 -24.35 4.11 14.45
C PHE A 76 -24.54 4.56 15.91
N ILE A 77 -24.25 5.83 16.22
CA ILE A 77 -24.48 6.40 17.55
C ILE A 77 -25.98 6.44 17.88
N GLU A 78 -26.83 6.83 16.91
CA GLU A 78 -28.29 6.82 17.06
C GLU A 78 -28.80 5.39 17.32
N MET A 79 -28.31 4.41 16.56
CA MET A 79 -28.65 2.99 16.77
C MET A 79 -28.22 2.46 18.14
N LEU A 80 -27.07 2.91 18.66
CA LEU A 80 -26.61 2.55 20.00
C LEU A 80 -27.53 3.12 21.09
N ASP A 81 -28.04 4.34 20.89
CA ASP A 81 -28.96 4.98 21.83
C ASP A 81 -30.31 4.25 21.90
N GLU A 82 -30.85 3.88 20.74
CA GLU A 82 -32.14 3.16 20.61
C GLU A 82 -32.05 1.66 20.99
N SER A 83 -30.84 1.12 21.12
CA SER A 83 -30.62 -0.31 21.37
C SER A 83 -31.29 -0.80 22.67
N THR A 84 -32.16 -1.80 22.60
CA THR A 84 -32.87 -2.32 23.79
C THR A 84 -32.12 -3.44 24.51
N TRP A 85 -31.06 -3.98 23.90
CA TRP A 85 -30.34 -5.15 24.43
C TRP A 85 -29.10 -4.78 25.25
N MET A 86 -28.65 -3.52 25.19
CA MET A 86 -27.49 -3.02 25.94
C MET A 86 -27.93 -2.30 27.22
N ASP A 87 -27.21 -2.55 28.30
CA ASP A 87 -27.34 -1.76 29.53
C ASP A 87 -26.82 -0.32 29.33
N ALA A 88 -27.27 0.59 30.19
CA ALA A 88 -26.97 2.01 30.07
C ALA A 88 -25.47 2.33 30.17
N GLU A 89 -24.71 1.61 31.00
CA GLU A 89 -23.28 1.85 31.17
C GLU A 89 -22.51 1.43 29.91
N SER A 90 -22.83 0.27 29.36
CA SER A 90 -22.24 -0.23 28.11
C SER A 90 -22.56 0.67 26.92
N LYS A 91 -23.77 1.26 26.85
CA LYS A 91 -24.14 2.23 25.79
C LYS A 91 -23.23 3.46 25.81
N VAL A 92 -23.02 4.06 26.98
CA VAL A 92 -22.16 5.23 27.13
C VAL A 92 -20.75 4.93 26.61
N LYS A 93 -20.16 3.80 27.03
CA LYS A 93 -18.82 3.37 26.58
C LYS A 93 -18.77 3.10 25.08
N ALA A 94 -19.82 2.51 24.52
CA ALA A 94 -19.90 2.24 23.08
C ALA A 94 -19.99 3.54 22.25
N ILE A 95 -20.75 4.53 22.73
CA ILE A 95 -20.85 5.86 22.09
C ILE A 95 -19.51 6.59 22.20
N GLU A 96 -18.85 6.56 23.35
CA GLU A 96 -17.51 7.14 23.53
C GLU A 96 -16.51 6.52 22.56
N LYS A 97 -16.50 5.20 22.43
CA LYS A 97 -15.66 4.49 21.46
C LYS A 97 -15.98 4.90 20.01
N ALA A 98 -17.26 4.98 19.65
CA ALA A 98 -17.66 5.37 18.30
C ALA A 98 -17.18 6.80 17.96
N LYS A 99 -17.24 7.72 18.94
CA LYS A 99 -16.74 9.10 18.80
C LYS A 99 -15.22 9.18 18.73
N SER A 100 -14.50 8.27 19.39
CA SER A 100 -13.04 8.24 19.41
C SER A 100 -12.41 7.48 18.23
N MET A 101 -13.21 6.96 17.30
CA MET A 101 -12.69 6.24 16.13
C MET A 101 -12.19 7.21 15.06
N ASP A 102 -10.88 7.26 14.86
CA ASP A 102 -10.26 8.05 13.80
C ASP A 102 -10.41 7.39 12.42
N PRO A 103 -10.92 8.10 11.40
CA PRO A 103 -11.03 7.56 10.05
C PRO A 103 -9.70 7.70 9.31
N HIS A 104 -9.20 6.61 8.74
CA HIS A 104 -8.08 6.62 7.80
C HIS A 104 -8.60 6.34 6.39
N ILE A 105 -8.66 7.38 5.55
CA ILE A 105 -9.28 7.33 4.23
C ILE A 105 -8.26 7.77 3.18
N GLY A 106 -8.14 7.00 2.10
CA GLY A 106 -7.24 7.32 0.99
C GLY A 106 -5.77 7.18 1.38
N TYR A 107 -5.15 8.29 1.77
CA TYR A 107 -3.71 8.39 2.04
C TYR A 107 -3.41 9.30 3.24
N PRO A 108 -2.29 9.09 3.96
CA PRO A 108 -1.80 10.03 4.95
C PRO A 108 -1.50 11.41 4.35
N GLU A 109 -1.94 12.49 4.98
CA GLU A 109 -1.89 13.87 4.46
C GLU A 109 -0.52 14.27 3.87
N TYR A 110 0.59 13.85 4.50
CA TYR A 110 1.94 14.17 4.05
C TYR A 110 2.26 13.66 2.63
N LEU A 111 1.61 12.59 2.16
CA LEU A 111 1.79 12.07 0.80
C LEU A 111 1.15 12.97 -0.27
N GLY A 112 0.11 13.73 0.07
CA GLY A 112 -0.55 14.68 -0.83
C GLY A 112 0.23 15.99 -1.00
N SER A 113 1.13 16.31 -0.07
CA SER A 113 1.96 17.51 -0.16
C SER A 113 3.14 17.34 -1.13
N ASP A 114 3.65 18.43 -1.70
CA ASP A 114 4.91 18.40 -2.46
C ASP A 114 6.15 18.15 -1.58
N ASN A 115 5.99 18.20 -0.25
CA ASN A 115 7.06 17.92 0.69
C ASN A 115 7.35 16.41 0.76
N ASN A 116 8.60 16.02 0.56
CA ASN A 116 9.06 14.63 0.60
C ASN A 116 9.86 14.26 1.85
N THR A 117 10.14 15.20 2.77
CA THR A 117 11.03 14.94 3.92
C THR A 117 10.62 13.70 4.69
N LYS A 118 9.33 13.56 5.02
CA LYS A 118 8.85 12.41 5.79
C LYS A 118 8.98 11.10 5.02
N LEU A 119 8.74 11.13 3.71
CA LEU A 119 8.88 9.98 2.83
C LEU A 119 10.36 9.57 2.67
N GLU A 120 11.26 10.55 2.58
CA GLU A 120 12.72 10.31 2.55
C GLU A 120 13.21 9.72 3.86
N GLU A 121 12.72 10.21 5.01
CA GLU A 121 13.01 9.64 6.33
C GLU A 121 12.52 8.19 6.44
N ASP A 122 11.29 7.92 6.00
CA ASP A 122 10.68 6.58 6.06
C ASP A 122 11.48 5.53 5.26
N TYR A 123 12.29 5.96 4.29
CA TYR A 123 13.12 5.09 3.47
C TYR A 123 14.62 5.43 3.51
N ALA A 124 15.10 6.15 4.53
CA ALA A 124 16.48 6.61 4.61
C ALA A 124 17.51 5.47 4.60
N GLU A 125 17.14 4.30 5.14
CA GLU A 125 17.99 3.10 5.22
C GLU A 125 18.00 2.27 3.94
N ALA A 126 17.16 2.58 2.96
CA ALA A 126 17.15 1.92 1.65
C ALA A 126 18.14 2.62 0.69
N ASP A 127 19.40 2.69 1.12
CA ASP A 127 20.50 3.41 0.45
C ASP A 127 21.38 2.50 -0.44
N GLY A 128 21.11 1.20 -0.46
CA GLY A 128 21.86 0.22 -1.25
C GLY A 128 23.14 -0.30 -0.60
N ASN A 129 23.62 0.32 0.49
CA ASN A 129 24.91 -0.01 1.12
C ASN A 129 24.98 -1.42 1.73
N LEU A 130 23.82 -1.99 2.08
CA LEU A 130 23.70 -3.35 2.65
C LEU A 130 23.34 -4.41 1.61
N THR A 131 23.25 -4.06 0.33
CA THR A 131 22.92 -5.03 -0.72
C THR A 131 24.15 -5.87 -1.08
N GLN A 132 24.07 -7.19 -0.87
CA GLN A 132 25.17 -8.13 -1.17
C GLN A 132 25.33 -8.44 -2.67
N GLY A 133 24.90 -7.53 -3.55
CA GLY A 133 24.98 -7.69 -5.00
C GLY A 133 25.62 -6.48 -5.63
N GLU A 134 26.86 -6.63 -6.09
CA GLU A 134 27.46 -5.70 -7.06
C GLU A 134 26.49 -5.58 -8.27
N ASP A 135 26.20 -4.34 -8.67
CA ASP A 135 25.56 -3.91 -9.94
C ASP A 135 24.02 -3.90 -10.14
N ILE A 136 23.18 -3.66 -9.12
CA ILE A 136 21.74 -3.31 -9.38
C ILE A 136 21.26 -2.02 -8.68
N ALA A 137 21.90 -1.57 -7.60
CA ALA A 137 21.44 -0.41 -6.81
C ALA A 137 22.30 0.86 -6.96
N ASP A 138 23.30 0.88 -7.86
CA ASP A 138 24.37 1.89 -7.88
C ASP A 138 24.00 3.23 -8.57
N ASN A 139 22.71 3.54 -8.74
CA ASN A 139 22.25 4.83 -9.28
C ASN A 139 21.93 5.86 -8.18
N GLY A 140 22.78 5.99 -7.15
CA GLY A 140 22.72 7.12 -6.20
C GLY A 140 21.59 7.06 -5.16
N GLY A 141 21.05 5.87 -4.89
CA GLY A 141 20.04 5.64 -3.87
C GLY A 141 18.65 6.22 -4.22
N LEU A 142 17.77 6.22 -3.22
CA LEU A 142 16.37 6.63 -3.33
C LEU A 142 16.15 8.07 -3.85
N ARG A 143 17.13 8.95 -3.61
CA ARG A 143 17.08 10.36 -4.03
C ARG A 143 17.10 10.54 -5.55
N GLU A 144 17.87 9.74 -6.25
CA GLU A 144 17.94 9.70 -7.72
C GLU A 144 16.83 8.79 -8.31
N ALA A 145 16.46 7.72 -7.60
CA ALA A 145 15.41 6.78 -7.97
C ALA A 145 14.00 7.40 -8.07
N PHE A 146 13.73 8.50 -7.35
CA PHE A 146 12.47 9.24 -7.47
C PHE A 146 12.44 10.15 -8.72
N PHE A 147 13.59 10.63 -9.20
CA PHE A 147 13.71 11.49 -10.37
C PHE A 147 13.75 10.69 -11.68
N VAL A 148 14.42 9.54 -11.65
CA VAL A 148 14.34 8.55 -12.71
C VAL A 148 12.99 7.87 -12.59
N SER A 149 12.02 8.39 -13.34
CA SER A 149 10.66 7.86 -13.46
C SER A 149 10.64 6.34 -13.26
N ILE A 150 9.81 5.86 -12.32
CA ILE A 150 9.59 4.44 -11.98
C ILE A 150 9.44 3.51 -13.20
N PHE A 151 9.24 4.04 -14.40
CA PHE A 151 9.39 3.35 -15.67
C PHE A 151 10.70 2.55 -15.83
N GLU A 152 11.85 3.04 -15.34
CA GLU A 152 13.11 2.29 -15.40
C GLU A 152 13.23 1.26 -14.25
N LEU A 153 12.80 1.62 -13.03
CA LEU A 153 12.72 0.69 -11.88
C LEU A 153 11.71 -0.47 -12.09
N LEU A 154 10.70 -0.28 -12.95
CA LEU A 154 9.72 -1.31 -13.33
C LEU A 154 10.29 -2.34 -14.31
N THR A 155 11.46 -2.09 -14.88
CA THR A 155 12.16 -3.10 -15.66
C THR A 155 12.94 -4.01 -14.71
N CYS A 156 12.22 -4.99 -14.14
CA CYS A 156 12.89 -6.24 -13.80
C CYS A 156 13.64 -6.69 -15.06
N MET A 157 14.96 -6.62 -15.03
CA MET A 157 15.84 -7.07 -16.10
C MET A 157 15.36 -8.46 -16.59
N PRO A 158 15.35 -8.73 -17.91
CA PRO A 158 14.84 -9.98 -18.48
C PRO A 158 15.42 -11.23 -17.83
#